data_AF-A0A377UX82-F1
#
_entry.id   AF-A0A377UX82-F1
#
_cell.length_a   1.000
_cell.length_b   1.000
_cell.length_c   1.000
_cell.angle_alpha   90.00
_cell.angle_beta   90.00
_cell.angle_gamma   90.00
#
_symmetry.space_group_name_H-M   'P 1'
#
loop_
_entity.id
_entity.type
_entity.pdbx_description
1 polymer ?
#
loop_
_entity_poly.entity_id
_entity_poly.type
_entity_poly.pdbx_seq_one_letter_code
_entity_poly.pdbx_strand_id
1 'polypeptide(L)'
;MSALLKASRNDAIIARCLQTISQLIPLTSAVFYRVNNRLKPENYILHNISDNTHQQYLENFQPLDPLLPSHFSHQNTTVAAMTPRLCDRNRHYYHEFMLRITCAT
;
A
#
# COMPACT_ATOMS: atom_id res chain seq x y z
N MET A 1 -6.73 -13.15 24.92
CA MET A 1 -5.94 -11.91 25.20
C MET A 1 -4.56 -11.90 24.52
N SER A 2 -3.87 -13.03 24.35
CA SER A 2 -2.52 -13.05 23.76
C SER A 2 -2.41 -12.70 22.27
N ALA A 3 -3.46 -12.94 21.46
CA ALA A 3 -3.46 -12.59 20.03
C ALA A 3 -3.51 -11.08 19.78
N LEU A 4 -4.25 -10.34 20.63
CA LEU A 4 -4.40 -8.88 20.53
C LEU A 4 -3.09 -8.16 20.88
N LEU A 5 -2.37 -8.65 21.90
CA LEU A 5 -1.05 -8.15 22.29
C LEU A 5 0.03 -8.49 21.25
N LYS A 6 -0.11 -9.61 20.54
CA LYS A 6 0.79 -9.99 19.44
C LYS A 6 0.56 -9.11 18.21
N ALA A 7 -0.71 -8.80 17.92
CA ALA A 7 -1.07 -7.86 16.86
C ALA A 7 -0.48 -6.47 17.15
N SER A 8 -0.69 -5.92 18.35
CA SER A 8 -0.16 -4.60 18.70
C SER A 8 1.37 -4.51 18.67
N ARG A 9 2.07 -5.57 19.07
CA ARG A 9 3.54 -5.63 18.98
C ARG A 9 4.02 -5.70 17.53
N ASN A 10 3.34 -6.47 16.68
CA ASN A 10 3.68 -6.55 15.25
C ASN A 10 3.41 -5.21 14.56
N ASP A 11 2.31 -4.54 14.91
CA ASP A 11 1.95 -3.24 14.35
C ASP A 11 3.00 -2.18 14.74
N ALA A 12 3.49 -2.21 15.99
CA ALA A 12 4.58 -1.34 16.42
C ALA A 12 5.90 -1.59 15.66
N ILE A 13 6.22 -2.84 15.36
CA ILE A 13 7.41 -3.19 14.55
C ILE A 13 7.24 -2.68 13.12
N ILE A 14 6.08 -2.91 12.50
CA ILE A 14 5.81 -2.47 11.12
C ILE A 14 5.83 -0.94 11.04
N ALA A 15 5.20 -0.25 11.99
CA ALA A 15 5.24 1.21 12.07
C ALA A 15 6.69 1.72 12.20
N ARG A 16 7.53 1.05 12.99
CA ARG A 16 8.95 1.40 13.11
C ARG A 16 9.74 1.13 11.82
N CYS A 17 9.44 0.06 11.11
CA CYS A 17 10.03 -0.22 9.80
C CYS A 17 9.65 0.87 8.79
N LEU A 18 8.37 1.21 8.69
CA LEU A 18 7.89 2.31 7.83
C LEU A 18 8.58 3.64 8.17
N GLN A 19 8.68 3.97 9.47
CA GLN A 19 9.38 5.16 9.93
C GLN A 19 10.87 5.16 9.55
N THR A 20 11.52 4.00 9.57
CA THR A 20 12.93 3.88 9.18
C THR A 20 13.10 4.09 7.68
N ILE A 21 12.20 3.51 6.87
CA ILE A 21 12.22 3.69 5.41
C ILE A 21 11.95 5.17 5.06
N SER A 22 11.03 5.83 5.76
CA SER A 22 10.73 7.25 5.51
C SER A 22 11.86 8.22 5.89
N GLN A 23 12.82 7.76 6.71
CA GLN A 23 14.06 8.50 6.98
C GLN A 23 15.12 8.30 5.88
N LEU A 24 15.06 7.20 5.12
CA LEU A 24 16.02 6.87 4.08
C LEU A 24 15.59 7.36 2.69
N ILE A 25 14.28 7.44 2.45
CA ILE A 25 13.67 7.85 1.19
C ILE A 25 12.61 8.89 1.54
N PRO A 26 12.54 10.03 0.84
CA PRO A 26 11.50 11.03 1.06
C PRO A 26 10.13 10.42 0.73
N LEU A 27 9.48 9.88 1.75
CA LEU A 27 8.18 9.22 1.69
C LEU A 27 7.11 10.24 2.06
N THR A 28 6.26 10.58 1.09
CA THR A 28 5.09 11.44 1.33
C THR A 28 3.97 10.64 2.00
N SER A 29 3.69 9.45 1.46
CA SER A 29 2.56 8.60 1.84
C SER A 29 2.90 7.12 1.61
N ALA A 30 2.42 6.22 2.48
CA ALA A 30 2.55 4.77 2.28
C ALA A 30 1.45 3.95 2.95
N VAL A 31 1.17 2.77 2.39
CA VAL A 31 0.36 1.73 3.03
C VAL A 31 1.16 0.44 3.10
N PHE A 32 1.15 -0.21 4.26
CA PHE A 32 1.61 -1.58 4.40
C PHE A 32 0.40 -2.51 4.45
N TYR A 33 0.32 -3.47 3.53
CA TYR A 33 -0.70 -4.51 3.55
C TYR A 33 -0.11 -5.85 3.99
N ARG A 34 -0.75 -6.49 4.96
CA ARG A 34 -0.56 -7.91 5.22
C ARG A 34 -1.52 -8.68 4.33
N VAL A 35 -0.98 -9.51 3.44
CA VAL A 35 -1.77 -10.38 2.57
C VAL A 35 -1.88 -11.80 3.13
N ASN A 36 -2.96 -12.49 2.77
CA ASN A 36 -3.13 -13.91 3.09
C ASN A 36 -2.56 -14.83 2.01
N ASN A 37 -2.76 -16.14 2.19
CA ASN A 37 -2.30 -17.16 1.25
C ASN A 37 -2.93 -17.05 -0.16
N ARG A 38 -3.99 -16.24 -0.32
CA ARG A 38 -4.62 -15.92 -1.61
C ARG A 38 -4.18 -14.56 -2.16
N LEU A 39 -3.14 -13.95 -1.57
CA LEU A 39 -2.62 -12.62 -1.91
C LEU A 39 -3.67 -11.51 -1.77
N LYS A 40 -4.69 -11.72 -0.94
CA LYS A 40 -5.67 -10.68 -0.61
C LYS A 40 -5.22 -9.91 0.63
N PRO A 41 -5.25 -8.56 0.61
CA PRO A 41 -5.02 -7.76 1.80
C PRO A 41 -6.05 -8.08 2.89
N GLU A 42 -5.59 -8.37 4.11
CA GLU A 42 -6.45 -8.61 5.28
C GLU A 42 -6.30 -7.51 6.33
N ASN A 43 -5.07 -7.06 6.58
CA ASN A 43 -4.76 -5.98 7.50
C ASN A 43 -3.91 -4.92 6.81
N TYR A 44 -3.97 -3.69 7.31
CA TYR A 44 -3.19 -2.58 6.77
C TYR A 44 -2.70 -1.63 7.87
N ILE A 45 -1.60 -0.93 7.58
CA ILE A 45 -1.10 0.19 8.37
C ILE A 45 -0.89 1.36 7.42
N LEU A 46 -1.48 2.51 7.75
CA LEU A 46 -1.39 3.74 6.98
C LEU A 46 -0.28 4.64 7.52
N HIS A 47 0.47 5.27 6.63
CA HIS A 47 1.42 6.33 6.94
C HIS A 47 1.12 7.54 6.05
N ASN A 48 0.74 8.67 6.66
CA ASN A 48 0.34 9.91 5.98
C ASN A 48 -0.79 9.75 4.94
N ILE A 49 -1.61 8.71 5.07
CA ILE A 49 -2.83 8.50 4.27
C ILE A 49 -4.01 8.53 5.22
N SER A 50 -5.02 9.34 4.91
CA SER A 50 -6.25 9.40 5.69
C SER A 50 -7.12 8.15 5.49
N ASP A 51 -7.84 7.74 6.52
CA ASP A 51 -8.76 6.60 6.45
C ASP A 51 -9.78 6.76 5.32
N ASN A 52 -10.32 7.97 5.11
CA ASN A 52 -11.24 8.26 4.02
C ASN A 52 -10.62 8.01 2.64
N THR A 53 -9.36 8.42 2.44
CA THR A 53 -8.66 8.20 1.16
C THR A 53 -8.38 6.71 0.94
N HIS A 54 -8.02 5.99 2.00
CA HIS A 54 -7.85 4.54 1.94
C HIS A 54 -9.19 3.81 1.70
N GLN A 55 -10.29 4.28 2.26
CA GLN A 55 -11.61 3.71 1.99
C GLN A 55 -12.02 3.89 0.52
N GLN A 56 -11.80 5.09 -0.03
CA GLN A 56 -12.02 5.33 -1.47
C GLN A 56 -11.17 4.40 -2.35
N TYR A 57 -9.93 4.10 -1.94
CA TYR A 57 -9.10 3.10 -2.60
C TYR A 57 -9.77 1.73 -2.63
N LEU A 58 -10.18 1.22 -1.47
CA LEU A 58 -10.78 -0.12 -1.37
C LEU A 58 -12.05 -0.25 -2.20
N GLU A 59 -12.89 0.78 -2.21
CA GLU A 59 -14.18 0.75 -2.89
C GLU A 59 -14.07 0.91 -4.41
N ASN A 60 -13.15 1.78 -4.88
CA ASN A 60 -13.17 2.23 -6.28
C ASN A 60 -11.88 1.92 -7.06
N PHE A 61 -10.73 1.84 -6.38
CA PHE A 61 -9.42 1.81 -7.06
C PHE A 61 -8.63 0.51 -6.87
N GLN A 62 -8.89 -0.28 -5.83
CA GLN A 62 -8.22 -1.56 -5.60
C GLN A 62 -8.33 -2.51 -6.83
N PRO A 63 -9.48 -2.64 -7.51
CA PRO A 63 -9.58 -3.50 -8.70
C PRO A 63 -8.77 -2.97 -9.90
N LEU A 64 -8.45 -1.69 -9.91
CA LEU A 64 -7.71 -1.00 -10.96
C LEU A 64 -6.21 -0.93 -10.67
N ASP A 65 -5.78 -1.40 -9.50
CA ASP A 65 -4.41 -1.30 -9.03
C ASP A 65 -3.49 -2.24 -9.84
N PRO A 66 -2.58 -1.71 -10.66
CA PRO A 66 -1.68 -2.56 -11.43
C PRO A 66 -0.64 -3.25 -10.54
N LEU A 67 -0.42 -2.75 -9.33
CA LEU A 67 0.52 -3.28 -8.34
C LEU A 67 -0.17 -4.20 -7.31
N LEU A 68 -1.42 -4.62 -7.55
CA LEU A 68 -2.11 -5.54 -6.68
C LEU A 68 -1.31 -6.85 -6.51
N PRO A 69 -1.12 -7.37 -5.28
CA PRO A 69 -0.26 -8.54 -5.04
C PRO A 69 -0.64 -9.78 -5.86
N SER A 70 -1.93 -9.97 -6.17
CA SER A 70 -2.42 -11.07 -7.00
C SER A 70 -1.82 -11.10 -8.41
N HIS A 71 -1.39 -9.96 -8.96
CA HIS A 71 -0.76 -9.87 -10.28
C HIS A 71 0.64 -10.48 -10.32
N PHE A 72 1.29 -10.62 -9.15
CA PHE A 72 2.65 -11.14 -9.03
C PHE A 72 2.70 -12.58 -8.53
N SER A 73 1.57 -13.28 -8.46
CA SER A 73 1.49 -14.66 -7.92
C SER A 73 2.41 -15.67 -8.60
N HIS A 74 2.79 -15.42 -9.86
CA HIS A 74 3.65 -16.29 -10.66
C HIS A 74 5.12 -15.84 -10.71
N GLN A 75 5.50 -14.77 -10.00
CA GLN A 75 6.83 -14.19 -10.03
C GLN A 75 7.34 -13.93 -8.61
N ASN A 76 8.61 -14.22 -8.34
CA ASN A 76 9.26 -13.85 -7.07
C ASN A 76 9.66 -12.36 -7.08
N THR A 77 8.67 -11.48 -7.19
CA THR A 77 8.86 -10.03 -7.25
C THR A 77 9.02 -9.46 -5.85
N THR A 78 10.18 -8.88 -5.56
CA THR A 78 10.47 -8.24 -4.27
C THR A 78 10.17 -6.75 -4.28
N VAL A 79 10.35 -6.08 -5.43
CA VAL A 79 10.05 -4.67 -5.63
C VAL A 79 9.43 -4.50 -7.01
N ALA A 80 8.26 -3.87 -7.06
CA ALA A 80 7.62 -3.43 -8.30
C ALA A 80 7.45 -1.92 -8.27
N ALA A 81 7.66 -1.26 -9.41
CA ALA A 81 7.56 0.18 -9.54
C ALA A 81 6.48 0.58 -10.54
N MET A 82 5.81 1.71 -10.28
CA MET A 82 4.92 2.34 -11.25
C MET A 82 5.76 3.01 -12.35
N THR A 83 6.17 2.24 -13.36
CA THR A 83 6.94 2.77 -14.51
C THR A 83 6.08 3.67 -15.40
N PRO A 84 6.66 4.58 -16.21
CA PRO A 84 5.88 5.44 -17.10
C PRO A 84 4.89 4.67 -18.01
N ARG A 85 5.32 3.53 -18.54
CA ARG A 85 4.46 2.65 -19.35
C ARG A 85 3.27 2.09 -18.55
N LEU A 86 3.46 1.82 -17.25
CA LEU A 86 2.40 1.36 -16.37
C LEU A 86 1.43 2.49 -16.03
N CYS A 87 1.94 3.71 -15.82
CA CYS A 87 1.12 4.92 -15.66
C CYS A 87 0.23 5.15 -16.88
N ASP A 88 0.80 5.11 -18.09
CA ASP A 88 0.06 5.38 -19.33
C ASP A 88 -1.07 4.36 -19.55
N ARG A 89 -0.80 3.09 -19.25
CA ARG A 89 -1.79 2.01 -19.37
C ARG A 89 -2.88 2.07 -18.31
N ASN A 90 -2.57 2.58 -17.12
CA ASN A 90 -3.49 2.64 -15.97
C ASN A 90 -3.80 4.10 -15.61
N ARG A 91 -4.02 4.93 -16.64
CA ARG A 91 -4.17 6.38 -16.50
C ARG A 91 -5.24 6.78 -15.48
N HIS A 92 -6.36 6.05 -15.44
CA HIS A 92 -7.45 6.33 -14.50
C HIS A 92 -7.01 6.12 -13.04
N TYR A 93 -6.40 4.97 -12.71
CA TYR A 93 -5.84 4.73 -11.38
C TYR A 93 -4.74 5.73 -11.02
N TYR A 94 -3.84 6.02 -11.96
CA TYR A 94 -2.71 6.92 -11.71
C TYR A 94 -3.16 8.37 -11.43
N HIS A 95 -4.04 8.93 -12.26
CA HIS A 95 -4.46 10.32 -12.10
C HIS A 95 -5.48 10.53 -10.99
N GLU A 96 -6.47 9.64 -10.87
CA GLU A 96 -7.58 9.85 -9.93
C GLU A 96 -7.21 9.46 -8.49
N PHE A 97 -6.23 8.56 -8.33
CA PHE A 97 -5.84 8.07 -7.01
C PHE A 97 -4.38 8.39 -6.67
N MET A 98 -3.41 7.89 -7.46
CA MET A 98 -1.98 7.99 -7.10
C MET A 98 -1.47 9.43 -7.00
N LEU A 99 -1.83 10.31 -7.95
CA LEU A 99 -1.45 11.72 -7.88
C LEU A 99 -2.08 12.44 -6.68
N ARG A 100 -3.29 12.05 -6.29
CA ARG A 100 -4.00 12.68 -5.17
C ARG A 100 -3.32 12.36 -3.82
N ILE A 101 -2.80 11.16 -3.65
CA ILE A 101 -2.10 10.76 -2.42
C ILE A 101 -0.67 11.31 -2.33
N THR A 102 -0.05 11.68 -3.46
CA THR A 102 1.31 12.24 -3.49
C THR A 102 1.35 13.76 -3.35
N CYS A 103 0.28 14.47 -3.70
CA CYS A 103 0.21 15.94 -3.68
C CYS A 103 -0.57 16.52 -2.49
N ALA A 104 -1.19 15.69 -1.64
CA ALA A 104 -2.01 16.12 -0.51
C ALA A 104 -1.23 16.41 0.79
N THR A 105 0.10 16.52 0.72
CA THR A 105 1.00 16.88 1.83
C THR A 105 1.79 18.13 1.49
#